data_AF-A0A4D6K8I9-F1
#
_entry.id   AF-A0A4D6K8I9-F1
#
_cell.length_a   1.000
_cell.length_b   1.000
_cell.length_c   1.000
_cell.angle_alpha   90.00
_cell.angle_beta   90.00
_cell.angle_gamma   90.00
#
_symmetry.space_group_name_H-M   'P 1'
#
loop_
_entity.id
_entity.type
_entity.pdbx_description
1 polymer ?
#
loop_
_entity_poly.entity_id
_entity_poly.type
_entity_poly.pdbx_seq_one_letter_code
_entity_poly.pdbx_strand_id
1 'polypeptide(L)'
;MPTIECDETRARERLEAAGVTVEAGNTDHEEWRASHGGGTAVAYEGKVVVQGGDTARLEGLLREHGGRVHAYFDGASRGNPGPAAVGWVLVTDDGIVADGGERIGTATNNQAEYRALLRVLEVARDHGFDEIRLRGDSELIVKQVRGEWNTNDPELREHRVDAREGLMAFEEWSIEHVPREINARADELANEALDDA
;
A
#
# COMPACT_ATOMS: atom_id res chain seq x y z
N MET A 1 26.37 -2.63 1.10
CA MET A 1 25.75 -3.47 2.15
C MET A 1 24.49 -2.76 2.58
N PRO A 2 23.31 -3.17 2.09
CA PRO A 2 22.02 -2.67 2.57
C PRO A 2 21.90 -2.82 4.08
N THR A 3 21.31 -1.83 4.74
CA THR A 3 20.93 -1.88 6.16
C THR A 3 19.43 -1.68 6.22
N ILE A 4 18.75 -2.61 6.89
CA ILE A 4 17.30 -2.63 7.07
C ILE A 4 17.07 -2.35 8.54
N GLU A 5 16.47 -1.21 8.86
CA GLU A 5 16.03 -0.91 10.23
C GLU A 5 14.76 -1.73 10.49
N CYS A 6 14.83 -2.69 11.40
CA CYS A 6 13.71 -3.58 11.74
C CYS A 6 13.98 -4.30 13.06
N ASP A 7 12.91 -4.79 13.69
CA ASP A 7 13.01 -5.66 14.87
C ASP A 7 13.70 -6.99 14.49
N GLU A 8 14.82 -7.29 15.13
CA GLU A 8 15.64 -8.46 14.83
C GLU A 8 14.92 -9.78 15.09
N THR A 9 13.97 -9.82 16.02
CA THR A 9 13.20 -11.03 16.34
C THR A 9 12.20 -11.32 15.21
N ARG A 10 11.45 -10.30 14.77
CA ARG A 10 10.53 -10.42 13.63
C ARG A 10 11.25 -10.74 12.34
N ALA A 11 12.39 -10.10 12.09
CA ALA A 11 13.21 -10.39 10.92
C ALA A 11 13.69 -11.85 10.88
N ARG A 12 14.04 -12.43 12.04
CA ARG A 12 14.34 -13.85 12.18
C ARG A 12 13.13 -14.74 11.86
N GLU A 13 11.96 -14.44 12.42
CA GLU A 13 10.74 -15.22 12.18
C GLU A 13 10.37 -15.26 10.70
N ARG A 14 10.52 -14.14 9.98
CA ARG A 14 10.28 -14.06 8.53
C ARG A 14 11.23 -14.96 7.73
N LEU A 15 12.51 -14.94 8.07
CA LEU A 15 13.50 -15.82 7.45
C LEU A 15 13.17 -17.29 7.70
N GLU A 16 12.85 -17.67 8.93
CA GLU A 16 12.50 -19.05 9.29
C GLU A 16 11.20 -19.50 8.59
N ALA A 17 10.19 -18.63 8.51
CA ALA A 17 8.94 -18.90 7.77
C ALA A 17 9.17 -19.10 6.27
N ALA A 18 10.16 -18.40 5.69
CA ALA A 18 10.59 -18.59 4.31
C ALA A 18 11.52 -19.80 4.11
N GLY A 19 11.74 -20.62 5.14
CA GLY A 19 12.59 -21.81 5.11
C GLY A 19 14.09 -21.49 5.08
N VAL A 20 14.49 -20.28 5.45
CA VAL A 20 15.89 -19.89 5.59
C VAL A 20 16.38 -20.30 6.98
N THR A 21 17.50 -21.02 7.03
CA THR A 21 18.14 -21.39 8.31
C THR A 21 18.81 -20.16 8.93
N VAL A 22 18.46 -19.89 10.18
CA VAL A 22 19.04 -18.82 11.01
C VAL A 22 19.96 -19.44 12.07
N GLU A 23 21.18 -18.92 12.17
CA GLU A 23 22.23 -19.36 13.08
C GLU A 23 22.56 -18.26 14.10
N ALA A 24 23.24 -18.63 15.19
CA ALA A 24 23.72 -17.67 16.17
C ALA A 24 24.73 -16.67 15.56
N GLY A 25 24.81 -15.48 16.15
CA GLY A 25 25.85 -14.51 15.81
C GLY A 25 27.26 -15.03 16.05
N ASN A 26 28.23 -14.51 15.29
CA ASN A 26 29.64 -14.85 15.47
C ASN A 26 30.33 -14.02 16.55
N THR A 27 29.70 -12.94 17.02
CA THR A 27 30.23 -12.02 18.03
C THR A 27 29.13 -11.64 19.02
N ASP A 28 29.51 -11.12 20.18
CA ASP A 28 28.57 -10.64 21.21
C ASP A 28 27.68 -9.47 20.76
N HIS A 29 28.00 -8.85 19.61
CA HIS A 29 27.21 -7.77 19.02
C HIS A 29 26.28 -8.26 17.90
N GLU A 30 26.41 -9.52 17.46
CA GLU A 30 25.56 -10.11 16.43
C GLU A 30 24.48 -10.95 17.11
N GLU A 31 23.20 -10.59 16.91
CA GLU A 31 22.07 -11.33 17.48
C GLU A 31 21.89 -12.68 16.76
N TRP A 32 21.95 -12.66 15.42
CA TRP A 32 21.89 -13.86 14.58
C TRP A 32 22.44 -13.59 13.18
N ARG A 33 22.63 -14.68 12.42
CA ARG A 33 23.02 -14.63 11.01
C ARG A 33 22.19 -15.60 10.18
N ALA A 34 21.97 -15.27 8.91
CA ALA A 34 21.31 -16.18 7.97
C ALA A 34 21.93 -16.05 6.58
N SER A 35 22.02 -17.15 5.85
CA SER A 35 22.52 -17.14 4.47
C SER A 35 21.48 -17.71 3.52
N HIS A 36 21.20 -16.97 2.43
CA HIS A 36 20.27 -17.39 1.41
C HIS A 36 20.67 -16.81 0.06
N GLY A 37 20.63 -17.62 -1.01
CA GLY A 37 20.88 -17.14 -2.37
C GLY A 37 22.29 -16.59 -2.62
N GLY A 38 23.27 -16.83 -1.75
CA GLY A 38 24.61 -16.24 -1.84
C GLY A 38 24.74 -14.86 -1.18
N GLY A 39 23.68 -14.36 -0.55
CA GLY A 39 23.74 -13.27 0.42
C GLY A 39 23.79 -13.80 1.86
N THR A 40 24.21 -12.93 2.78
CA THR A 40 24.22 -13.14 4.23
C THR A 40 23.59 -11.94 4.92
N ALA A 41 22.62 -12.20 5.78
CA ALA A 41 22.02 -11.24 6.70
C ALA A 41 22.67 -11.39 8.08
N VAL A 42 23.01 -10.27 8.71
CA VAL A 42 23.58 -10.21 10.06
C VAL A 42 22.74 -9.22 10.86
N ALA A 43 22.12 -9.70 11.93
CA ALA A 43 21.29 -8.86 12.80
C ALA A 43 22.11 -8.28 13.95
N TYR A 44 21.78 -7.03 14.25
CA TYR A 44 22.20 -6.28 15.41
C TYR A 44 20.93 -5.73 16.08
N GLU A 45 21.05 -5.21 17.30
CA GLU A 45 19.94 -4.53 17.96
C GLU A 45 19.31 -3.45 17.05
N GLY A 46 18.04 -3.63 16.69
CA GLY A 46 17.23 -2.71 15.88
C GLY A 46 17.50 -2.69 14.37
N LYS A 47 18.39 -3.54 13.85
CA LYS A 47 18.68 -3.56 12.39
C LYS A 47 19.28 -4.86 11.87
N VAL A 48 19.11 -5.10 10.57
CA VAL A 48 19.74 -6.19 9.83
C VAL A 48 20.59 -5.65 8.68
N VAL A 49 21.86 -6.05 8.65
CA VAL A 49 22.79 -5.72 7.57
C VAL A 49 22.88 -6.88 6.59
N VAL A 50 22.61 -6.61 5.31
CA VAL A 50 22.72 -7.60 4.24
C VAL A 50 24.02 -7.39 3.46
N GLN A 51 24.75 -8.48 3.24
CA GLN A 51 26.03 -8.50 2.53
C GLN A 51 26.13 -9.73 1.63
N GLY A 52 27.14 -9.78 0.75
CA GLY A 52 27.34 -10.88 -0.19
C GLY A 52 26.85 -10.57 -1.60
N GLY A 53 26.65 -11.63 -2.41
CA GLY A 53 26.44 -11.52 -3.85
C GLY A 53 25.04 -11.07 -4.26
N ASP A 54 24.02 -11.86 -3.94
CA ASP A 54 22.61 -11.55 -4.23
C ASP A 54 21.89 -11.16 -2.94
N THR A 55 21.88 -9.87 -2.63
CA THR A 55 21.21 -9.34 -1.43
C THR A 55 19.71 -9.19 -1.62
N ALA A 56 19.22 -9.10 -2.86
CA ALA A 56 17.82 -8.76 -3.17
C ALA A 56 16.83 -9.79 -2.59
N ARG A 57 17.19 -11.08 -2.60
CA ARG A 57 16.34 -12.13 -2.01
C ARG A 57 16.21 -12.01 -0.50
N LEU A 58 17.32 -11.75 0.19
CA LEU A 58 17.31 -11.57 1.64
C LEU A 58 16.61 -10.26 2.00
N GLU A 59 16.87 -9.18 1.26
CA GLU A 59 16.16 -7.92 1.45
C GLU A 59 14.64 -8.09 1.31
N GLY A 60 14.17 -8.84 0.31
CA GLY A 60 12.74 -9.13 0.15
C GLY A 60 12.14 -9.92 1.32
N LEU A 61 12.89 -10.83 1.94
CA LEU A 61 12.42 -11.60 3.11
C LEU A 61 12.50 -10.80 4.42
N LEU A 62 13.45 -9.86 4.51
CA LEU A 62 13.79 -9.13 5.73
C LEU A 62 13.10 -7.79 5.86
N ARG A 63 12.79 -7.13 4.74
CA ARG A 63 11.93 -5.96 4.74
C ARG A 63 10.62 -6.37 5.39
N GLU A 64 10.18 -5.58 6.35
CA GLU A 64 8.83 -5.73 6.87
C GLU A 64 7.89 -5.63 5.69
N HIS A 65 7.28 -6.77 5.35
CA HIS A 65 5.98 -6.75 4.73
C HIS A 65 5.09 -6.68 5.96
N GLY A 66 4.50 -5.51 6.15
CA GLY A 66 3.60 -5.27 7.25
C GLY A 66 3.85 -3.98 8.01
N GLY A 67 2.75 -3.44 8.51
CA GLY A 67 2.62 -2.08 8.96
C GLY A 67 1.32 -1.49 8.47
N ARG A 68 0.79 -0.56 9.27
CA ARG A 68 -0.43 0.16 8.94
C ARG A 68 -0.14 1.36 8.07
N VAL A 69 -0.96 1.53 7.04
CA VAL A 69 -0.99 2.75 6.23
C VAL A 69 -2.36 3.41 6.26
N HIS A 70 -2.37 4.73 6.35
CA HIS A 70 -3.53 5.55 6.03
C HIS A 70 -3.49 5.88 4.53
N ALA A 71 -4.50 5.43 3.81
CA ALA A 71 -4.58 5.53 2.37
C ALA A 71 -5.73 6.46 1.97
N TYR A 72 -5.39 7.57 1.32
CA TYR A 72 -6.36 8.54 0.80
C TYR A 72 -6.52 8.33 -0.71
N PHE A 73 -7.75 8.47 -1.20
CA PHE A 73 -8.05 8.36 -2.62
C PHE A 73 -9.10 9.38 -3.03
N ASP A 74 -8.99 9.87 -4.26
CA ASP A 74 -9.95 10.79 -4.86
C ASP A 74 -10.01 10.59 -6.38
N GLY A 75 -11.22 10.61 -6.95
CA GLY A 75 -11.44 10.55 -8.39
C GLY A 75 -11.96 11.87 -8.94
N ALA A 76 -11.35 12.36 -10.02
CA ALA A 76 -11.80 13.58 -10.69
C ALA A 76 -12.30 13.27 -12.11
N SER A 77 -13.39 13.91 -12.54
CA SER A 77 -13.87 13.85 -13.93
C SER A 77 -14.44 15.19 -14.42
N ARG A 78 -14.03 15.60 -15.63
CA ARG A 78 -14.51 16.80 -16.34
C ARG A 78 -15.73 16.46 -17.21
N GLY A 79 -16.81 16.05 -16.57
CA GLY A 79 -18.04 15.61 -17.21
C GLY A 79 -18.59 14.35 -16.56
N ASN A 80 -19.72 13.83 -17.06
CA ASN A 80 -20.31 12.61 -16.53
C ASN A 80 -20.99 11.76 -17.62
N PRO A 81 -20.21 11.07 -18.49
CA PRO A 81 -18.75 10.89 -18.42
C PRO A 81 -17.94 12.02 -19.08
N GLY A 82 -16.66 12.12 -18.72
CA GLY A 82 -15.69 13.08 -19.29
C GLY A 82 -14.24 12.67 -19.03
N PRO A 83 -13.24 13.45 -19.48
CA PRO A 83 -11.84 13.21 -19.14
C PRO A 83 -11.66 13.10 -17.62
N ALA A 84 -10.99 12.06 -17.16
CA ALA A 84 -10.92 11.68 -15.76
C ALA A 84 -9.50 11.29 -15.33
N ALA A 85 -9.25 11.45 -14.03
CA ALA A 85 -8.01 11.08 -13.36
C ALA A 85 -8.30 10.57 -11.94
N VAL A 86 -7.27 10.02 -11.33
CA VAL A 86 -7.27 9.56 -9.94
C VAL A 86 -6.10 10.20 -9.21
N GLY A 87 -6.28 10.43 -7.91
CA GLY A 87 -5.24 10.87 -6.99
C GLY A 87 -5.24 10.00 -5.74
N TRP A 88 -4.06 9.77 -5.17
CA TRP A 88 -3.89 8.92 -4.01
C TRP A 88 -2.72 9.36 -3.13
N VAL A 89 -2.78 9.03 -1.84
CA VAL A 89 -1.74 9.33 -0.85
C VAL A 89 -1.64 8.18 0.15
N LEU A 90 -0.42 7.73 0.43
CA LEU A 90 -0.09 6.76 1.47
C LEU A 90 0.66 7.47 2.60
N VAL A 91 0.15 7.33 3.83
CA VAL A 91 0.67 8.01 5.02
C VAL A 91 0.90 7.02 6.15
N THR A 92 2.09 7.06 6.73
CA THR A 92 2.46 6.36 7.97
C THR A 92 2.70 7.37 9.09
N ASP A 93 3.09 6.90 10.28
CA ASP A 93 3.47 7.77 11.40
C ASP A 93 4.69 8.67 11.08
N ASP A 94 5.51 8.27 10.11
CA ASP A 94 6.67 9.04 9.61
C ASP A 94 6.30 10.08 8.54
N GLY A 95 5.03 10.11 8.12
CA GLY A 95 4.51 11.03 7.10
C GLY A 95 4.12 10.37 5.79
N ILE A 96 4.12 11.15 4.70
CA ILE A 96 3.76 10.65 3.36
C ILE A 96 4.90 9.76 2.85
N VAL A 97 4.59 8.50 2.58
CA VAL A 97 5.55 7.52 2.05
C VAL A 97 5.46 7.37 0.53
N ALA A 98 4.30 7.69 -0.04
CA ALA A 98 4.06 7.75 -1.47
C ALA A 98 2.80 8.57 -1.76
N ASP A 99 2.79 9.32 -2.86
CA ASP A 99 1.61 9.96 -3.41
C ASP A 99 1.69 10.03 -4.94
N GLY A 100 0.56 10.26 -5.59
CA GLY A 100 0.55 10.41 -7.04
C GLY A 100 -0.84 10.64 -7.62
N GLY A 101 -0.84 11.06 -8.87
CA GLY A 101 -2.05 11.19 -9.69
C GLY A 101 -1.79 10.73 -11.12
N GLU A 102 -2.81 10.16 -11.76
CA GLU A 102 -2.71 9.69 -13.14
C GLU A 102 -4.05 9.79 -13.90
N ARG A 103 -3.97 10.00 -15.21
CA ARG A 103 -5.15 10.01 -16.09
C ARG A 103 -5.67 8.61 -16.33
N ILE A 104 -6.98 8.46 -16.30
CA ILE A 104 -7.69 7.19 -16.51
C ILE A 104 -8.58 7.20 -17.76
N GLY A 105 -8.37 8.17 -18.65
CA GLY A 105 -9.13 8.33 -19.89
C GLY A 105 -10.48 9.00 -19.65
N THR A 106 -11.57 8.41 -20.15
CA THR A 106 -12.92 8.94 -19.98
C THR A 106 -13.67 8.10 -18.95
N ALA A 107 -14.22 8.74 -17.93
CA ALA A 107 -15.02 8.09 -16.89
C ALA A 107 -16.10 9.03 -16.33
N THR A 108 -17.13 8.46 -15.71
CA THR A 108 -18.04 9.19 -14.80
C THR A 108 -17.33 9.53 -13.50
N ASN A 109 -17.91 10.42 -12.69
CA ASN A 109 -17.34 10.74 -11.38
C ASN A 109 -17.22 9.47 -10.51
N ASN A 110 -18.30 8.69 -10.41
CA ASN A 110 -18.31 7.47 -9.57
C ASN A 110 -17.33 6.40 -10.05
N GLN A 111 -17.13 6.28 -11.37
CA GLN A 111 -16.11 5.38 -11.93
C GLN A 111 -14.69 5.87 -11.58
N ALA A 112 -14.43 7.18 -11.67
CA ALA A 112 -13.13 7.73 -11.29
C ALA A 112 -12.81 7.46 -9.81
N GLU A 113 -13.78 7.67 -8.93
CA GLU A 113 -13.65 7.44 -7.49
C GLU A 113 -13.35 5.96 -7.16
N TYR A 114 -14.04 5.02 -7.83
CA TYR A 114 -13.73 3.59 -7.69
C TYR A 114 -12.34 3.24 -8.20
N ARG A 115 -11.93 3.80 -9.34
CA ARG A 115 -10.60 3.56 -9.89
C ARG A 115 -9.50 4.15 -9.00
N ALA A 116 -9.75 5.28 -8.33
CA ALA A 116 -8.84 5.82 -7.34
C ALA A 116 -8.69 4.89 -6.13
N LEU A 117 -9.80 4.34 -5.64
CA LEU A 117 -9.78 3.31 -4.59
C LEU A 117 -8.98 2.07 -5.01
N LEU A 118 -9.22 1.54 -6.22
CA LEU A 118 -8.49 0.38 -6.73
C LEU A 118 -6.99 0.68 -6.86
N ARG A 119 -6.65 1.88 -7.33
CA ARG A 119 -5.27 2.29 -7.49
C ARG A 119 -4.53 2.41 -6.16
N VAL A 120 -5.14 3.03 -5.15
CA VAL A 120 -4.48 3.15 -3.84
C VAL A 120 -4.31 1.79 -3.15
N LEU A 121 -5.22 0.83 -3.39
CA LEU A 121 -5.08 -0.55 -2.90
C LEU A 121 -3.88 -1.26 -3.54
N GLU A 122 -3.72 -1.13 -4.86
CA GLU A 122 -2.57 -1.67 -5.60
C GLU A 122 -1.26 -1.08 -5.08
N VAL A 123 -1.18 0.25 -4.97
CA VAL A 123 0.03 0.95 -4.49
C VAL A 123 0.35 0.54 -3.04
N ALA A 124 -0.64 0.51 -2.15
CA ALA A 124 -0.41 0.10 -0.76
C ALA A 124 0.15 -1.33 -0.67
N ARG A 125 -0.34 -2.23 -1.51
CA ARG A 125 0.16 -3.61 -1.61
C ARG A 125 1.58 -3.66 -2.16
N ASP A 126 1.88 -2.91 -3.21
CA ASP A 126 3.23 -2.85 -3.81
C ASP A 126 4.28 -2.28 -2.85
N HIS A 127 3.83 -1.43 -1.92
CA HIS A 127 4.64 -0.93 -0.80
C HIS A 127 4.77 -1.91 0.38
N GLY A 128 4.10 -3.06 0.32
CA GLY A 128 4.22 -4.13 1.31
C GLY A 128 3.41 -3.91 2.59
N PHE A 129 2.41 -3.00 2.59
CA PHE A 129 1.52 -2.83 3.74
C PHE A 129 0.54 -4.00 3.87
N ASP A 130 0.29 -4.43 5.10
CA ASP A 130 -0.65 -5.52 5.43
C ASP A 130 -1.90 -5.03 6.18
N GLU A 131 -1.85 -3.84 6.79
CA GLU A 131 -3.00 -3.15 7.36
C GLU A 131 -3.29 -1.84 6.62
N ILE A 132 -4.55 -1.62 6.21
CA ILE A 132 -4.94 -0.41 5.47
C ILE A 132 -6.14 0.32 6.07
N ARG A 133 -6.00 1.63 6.27
CA ARG A 133 -7.06 2.54 6.70
C ARG A 133 -7.41 3.49 5.55
N LEU A 134 -8.38 3.10 4.73
CA LEU A 134 -8.85 3.86 3.59
C LEU A 134 -9.70 5.07 4.01
N ARG A 135 -9.46 6.20 3.35
CA ARG A 135 -10.17 7.46 3.52
C ARG A 135 -10.50 8.07 2.16
N GLY A 136 -11.75 8.45 1.96
CA GLY A 136 -12.19 9.20 0.79
C GLY A 136 -13.40 10.07 1.15
N ASP A 137 -13.69 11.08 0.34
CA ASP A 137 -14.83 11.98 0.57
C ASP A 137 -16.12 11.52 -0.12
N SER A 138 -16.06 10.48 -0.96
CA SER A 138 -17.22 9.90 -1.62
C SER A 138 -17.99 8.92 -0.71
N GLU A 139 -19.04 9.43 -0.04
CA GLU A 139 -19.91 8.62 0.83
C GLU A 139 -20.53 7.41 0.08
N LEU A 140 -20.82 7.57 -1.22
CA LEU A 140 -21.35 6.50 -2.06
C LEU A 140 -20.40 5.31 -2.12
N ILE A 141 -19.11 5.55 -2.39
CA ILE A 141 -18.10 4.50 -2.51
C ILE A 141 -17.92 3.80 -1.16
N VAL A 142 -17.77 4.58 -0.09
CA VAL A 142 -17.61 4.06 1.27
C VAL A 142 -18.77 3.12 1.65
N LYS A 143 -20.02 3.56 1.46
CA LYS A 143 -21.20 2.75 1.79
C LYS A 143 -21.37 1.53 0.89
N GLN A 144 -21.00 1.62 -0.39
CA GLN A 144 -21.07 0.47 -1.29
C GLN A 144 -20.01 -0.58 -0.94
N VAL A 145 -18.76 -0.19 -0.68
CA VAL A 145 -17.68 -1.10 -0.27
C VAL A 145 -18.03 -1.80 1.03
N ARG A 146 -18.59 -1.08 2.01
CA ARG A 146 -19.10 -1.65 3.27
C ARG A 146 -20.33 -2.55 3.09
N GLY A 147 -20.98 -2.51 1.92
CA GLY A 147 -22.17 -3.30 1.62
C GLY A 147 -23.46 -2.74 2.21
N GLU A 148 -23.42 -1.52 2.71
CA GLU A 148 -24.60 -0.79 3.20
C GLU A 148 -25.49 -0.40 2.04
N TRP A 149 -24.89 0.01 0.92
CA TRP A 149 -25.58 0.39 -0.31
C TRP A 149 -25.27 -0.57 -1.46
N ASN A 150 -26.27 -0.75 -2.33
CA ASN A 150 -26.14 -1.48 -3.58
C ASN A 150 -26.25 -0.50 -4.76
N THR A 151 -25.64 -0.88 -5.88
CA THR A 151 -25.79 -0.19 -7.16
C THR A 151 -26.46 -1.09 -8.19
N ASN A 152 -27.19 -0.50 -9.12
CA ASN A 152 -27.73 -1.20 -10.30
C ASN A 152 -26.83 -1.08 -11.53
N ASP A 153 -25.84 -0.19 -11.47
CA ASP A 153 -24.84 -0.03 -12.51
C ASP A 153 -23.92 -1.27 -12.53
N PRO A 154 -23.87 -2.04 -13.62
CA PRO A 154 -23.02 -3.22 -13.72
C PRO A 154 -21.52 -2.93 -13.53
N GLU A 155 -21.01 -1.82 -14.05
CA GLU A 155 -19.59 -1.48 -13.97
C GLU A 155 -19.20 -1.11 -12.53
N LEU A 156 -20.06 -0.37 -11.82
CA LEU A 156 -19.83 -0.09 -10.41
C LEU A 156 -19.95 -1.35 -9.53
N ARG A 157 -20.73 -2.37 -9.96
CA ARG A 157 -20.75 -3.67 -9.27
C ARG A 157 -19.43 -4.40 -9.45
N GLU A 158 -18.87 -4.40 -10.66
CA GLU A 158 -17.57 -5.00 -10.95
C GLU A 158 -16.46 -4.32 -10.14
N HIS A 159 -16.39 -2.98 -10.15
CA HIS A 159 -15.41 -2.25 -9.33
C HIS A 159 -15.54 -2.53 -7.83
N ARG A 160 -16.77 -2.72 -7.32
CA ARG A 160 -16.97 -3.13 -5.92
C ARG A 160 -16.43 -4.54 -5.64
N VAL A 161 -16.57 -5.47 -6.58
CA VAL A 161 -16.00 -6.81 -6.45
C VAL A 161 -14.49 -6.70 -6.43
N ASP A 162 -13.90 -6.03 -7.41
CA ASP A 162 -12.44 -5.83 -7.52
C ASP A 162 -11.87 -5.18 -6.26
N ALA A 163 -12.52 -4.14 -5.73
CA ALA A 163 -12.08 -3.45 -4.51
C ALA A 163 -12.13 -4.38 -3.30
N ARG A 164 -13.17 -5.21 -3.17
CA ARG A 164 -13.28 -6.18 -2.08
C ARG A 164 -12.26 -7.30 -2.20
N GLU A 165 -11.96 -7.77 -3.41
CA GLU A 165 -10.90 -8.75 -3.65
C GLU A 165 -9.52 -8.17 -3.34
N GLY A 166 -9.26 -6.92 -3.72
CA GLY A 166 -8.04 -6.19 -3.34
C GLY A 166 -7.90 -6.05 -1.83
N LEU A 167 -8.99 -5.78 -1.12
CA LEU A 167 -9.01 -5.69 0.35
C LEU A 167 -8.71 -7.02 1.05
N MET A 168 -8.97 -8.17 0.41
CA MET A 168 -8.61 -9.48 0.98
C MET A 168 -7.10 -9.74 1.02
N ALA A 169 -6.30 -8.90 0.38
CA ALA A 169 -4.84 -8.96 0.47
C ALA A 169 -4.27 -8.38 1.77
N PHE A 170 -5.09 -7.65 2.53
CA PHE A 170 -4.70 -7.01 3.79
C PHE A 170 -5.23 -7.84 4.98
N GLU A 171 -4.42 -7.97 6.01
CA GLU A 171 -4.78 -8.65 7.27
C GLU A 171 -5.87 -7.89 8.02
N GLU A 172 -5.78 -6.56 8.05
CA GLU A 172 -6.82 -5.67 8.56
C GLU A 172 -7.10 -4.54 7.58
N TRP A 173 -8.37 -4.24 7.38
CA TRP A 173 -8.76 -3.06 6.61
C TRP A 173 -9.94 -2.34 7.24
N SER A 174 -10.00 -1.03 7.02
CA SER A 174 -11.21 -0.24 7.22
C SER A 174 -11.30 0.83 6.15
N ILE A 175 -12.53 1.26 5.83
CA ILE A 175 -12.79 2.39 4.96
C ILE A 175 -13.70 3.37 5.67
N GLU A 176 -13.39 4.66 5.65
CA GLU A 176 -14.21 5.73 6.25
C GLU A 176 -14.39 6.93 5.31
N HIS A 177 -15.54 7.58 5.45
CA HIS A 177 -15.81 8.86 4.80
C HIS A 177 -15.14 9.97 5.59
N VAL A 178 -14.42 10.85 4.91
CA VAL A 178 -13.82 12.06 5.49
C VAL A 178 -14.29 13.32 4.76
N PRO A 179 -14.36 14.49 5.42
CA PRO A 179 -14.63 15.74 4.72
C PRO A 179 -13.57 16.02 3.65
N ARG A 180 -13.96 16.71 2.58
CA ARG A 180 -13.07 17.06 1.45
C ARG A 180 -11.85 17.87 1.88
N GLU A 181 -11.95 18.68 2.94
CA GLU A 181 -10.78 19.41 3.46
C GLU A 181 -9.69 18.48 4.00
N ILE A 182 -10.07 17.29 4.47
CA ILE A 182 -9.14 16.24 4.93
C ILE A 182 -8.58 15.45 3.74
N ASN A 183 -9.35 15.30 2.66
CA ASN A 183 -8.94 14.61 1.44
C ASN A 183 -8.20 15.51 0.42
N ALA A 184 -7.93 16.77 0.78
CA ALA A 184 -7.50 17.81 -0.16
C ALA A 184 -6.27 17.44 -0.99
N ARG A 185 -5.32 16.69 -0.44
CA ARG A 185 -4.11 16.27 -1.17
C ARG A 185 -4.42 15.27 -2.29
N ALA A 186 -5.31 14.30 -2.06
CA ALA A 186 -5.70 13.35 -3.09
C ALA A 186 -6.51 14.04 -4.20
N ASP A 187 -7.42 14.94 -3.83
CA ASP A 187 -8.19 15.78 -4.77
C ASP A 187 -7.27 16.67 -5.62
N GLU A 188 -6.28 17.32 -5.00
CA GLU A 188 -5.26 18.12 -5.70
C GLU A 188 -4.52 17.27 -6.75
N LEU A 189 -4.00 16.10 -6.37
CA LEU A 189 -3.27 15.20 -7.26
C LEU A 189 -4.12 14.70 -8.44
N ALA A 190 -5.41 14.42 -8.20
CA ALA A 190 -6.33 14.02 -9.25
C ALA A 190 -6.57 15.16 -10.26
N ASN A 191 -6.74 16.40 -9.77
CA ASN A 191 -6.94 17.56 -10.64
C ASN A 191 -5.67 17.96 -11.40
N GLU A 192 -4.50 17.92 -10.75
CA GLU A 192 -3.20 18.17 -11.40
C GLU A 192 -3.00 17.21 -12.59
N ALA A 193 -3.29 15.92 -12.40
CA ALA A 193 -3.20 14.93 -13.48
C ALA A 193 -4.15 15.21 -14.67
N LEU A 194 -5.29 15.87 -14.42
CA LEU A 194 -6.22 16.32 -15.47
C LEU A 194 -5.74 17.57 -16.21
N ASP A 195 -5.04 18.47 -15.53
CA ASP A 195 -4.58 19.74 -16.06
C ASP A 195 -3.27 19.66 -16.85
N ASP A 196 -2.41 18.69 -16.53
CA ASP A 196 -1.16 18.43 -17.26
C ASP A 196 -1.38 17.75 -18.64
N ALA A 197 -2.45 18.12 -19.36
CA ALA A 197 -2.89 17.56 -20.65
C ALA A 197 -2.50 18.40 -21.87
#